data_AF-A0A1F4BC15-F1
#
_entry.id   AF-A0A1F4BC15-F1
#
_cell.length_a   1.000
_cell.length_b   1.000
_cell.length_c   1.000
_cell.angle_alpha   90.00
_cell.angle_beta   90.00
_cell.angle_gamma   90.00
#
_symmetry.space_group_name_H-M   'P 1'
#
loop_
_entity.id
_entity.type
_entity.pdbx_description
1 polymer ?
#
loop_
_entity_poly.entity_id
_entity_poly.type
_entity_poly.pdbx_seq_one_letter_code
_entity_poly.pdbx_strand_id
1 'polypeptide(L)'
;MFRWWPAIRIAVFGLVLAAHSTAALAADPLVLFLLRMIRDQVISSAIQSGVEAAQKPEKPQVAAAPRPGPQAPTEGQWLKGLIDDSFVHLGPQQRDELYASLMKMLGDPKNEPIRAEIISEFTRQAIAMRDAHRQLSRLSESDMKVIAAEARVEFERLTPDQRQQLMQALQYGVPGMPRALHDLMLAEFNSVPASP
;
A
#
# COMPACT_ATOMS: atom_id res chain seq x y z
N MET A 1 -42.14 9.62 -4.52
CA MET A 1 -40.87 9.52 -3.77
C MET A 1 -40.14 8.27 -4.21
N PHE A 2 -39.14 8.37 -5.10
CA PHE A 2 -38.28 7.25 -5.50
C PHE A 2 -36.81 7.65 -5.31
N ARG A 3 -36.13 6.94 -4.40
CA ARG A 3 -34.75 7.19 -3.93
C ARG A 3 -33.80 6.31 -4.74
N TRP A 4 -33.32 6.80 -5.89
CA TRP A 4 -32.43 6.06 -6.82
C TRP A 4 -31.00 6.67 -6.93
N TRP A 5 -30.60 7.50 -5.96
CA TRP A 5 -29.36 8.28 -6.04
C TRP A 5 -28.02 7.58 -5.70
N PRO A 6 -27.92 6.41 -5.04
CA PRO A 6 -26.59 5.86 -4.73
C PRO A 6 -25.96 5.07 -5.90
N ALA A 7 -26.75 4.46 -6.78
CA ALA A 7 -26.22 3.62 -7.86
C ALA A 7 -25.55 4.43 -9.00
N ILE A 8 -26.09 5.61 -9.30
CA ILE A 8 -25.57 6.47 -10.38
C ILE A 8 -24.21 7.09 -9.98
N ARG A 9 -23.98 7.36 -8.69
CA ARG A 9 -22.71 7.93 -8.20
C ARG A 9 -21.55 6.92 -8.29
N ILE A 10 -21.81 5.64 -8.05
CA ILE A 10 -20.79 4.58 -8.15
C ILE A 10 -20.41 4.33 -9.61
N ALA A 11 -21.40 4.34 -10.52
CA ALA A 11 -21.15 4.17 -11.96
C ALA A 11 -20.34 5.33 -12.57
N VAL A 12 -20.57 6.57 -12.13
CA VAL A 12 -19.79 7.74 -12.59
C VAL A 12 -18.38 7.73 -12.02
N PHE A 13 -18.17 7.29 -10.77
CA PHE A 13 -16.81 7.15 -10.20
C PHE A 13 -16.00 6.06 -10.91
N GLY A 14 -16.63 4.94 -11.29
CA GLY A 14 -15.97 3.89 -12.09
C GLY A 14 -15.59 4.35 -13.50
N LEU A 15 -16.45 5.15 -14.15
CA LEU A 15 -16.20 5.67 -15.50
C LEU A 15 -15.09 6.74 -15.52
N VAL A 16 -15.01 7.59 -14.49
CA VAL A 16 -13.95 8.61 -14.38
C VAL A 16 -12.58 7.97 -14.07
N LEU A 17 -12.53 6.85 -13.34
CA LEU A 17 -11.26 6.13 -13.14
C LEU A 17 -10.77 5.37 -14.40
N ALA A 18 -11.66 4.93 -15.27
CA ALA A 18 -11.27 4.24 -16.50
C ALA A 18 -10.80 5.19 -17.63
N ALA A 19 -11.22 6.46 -17.60
CA ALA A 19 -10.95 7.42 -18.67
C ALA A 19 -9.60 8.16 -18.56
N HIS A 20 -8.84 7.98 -17.47
CA HIS A 20 -7.55 8.67 -17.28
C HIS A 20 -6.32 7.81 -17.65
N SER A 21 -6.51 6.63 -18.25
CA SER A 21 -5.42 5.67 -18.53
C SER A 21 -4.68 5.88 -19.85
N THR A 22 -4.84 7.01 -20.56
CA THR A 22 -4.25 7.18 -21.92
C THR A 22 -3.38 8.42 -22.12
N ALA A 23 -2.78 8.99 -21.06
CA ALA A 23 -1.81 10.08 -21.21
C ALA A 23 -0.55 9.98 -20.33
N ALA A 24 -0.14 8.77 -19.91
CA ALA A 24 1.10 8.56 -19.18
C ALA A 24 2.14 7.82 -20.03
N LEU A 25 2.61 8.48 -21.11
CA LEU A 25 3.83 8.10 -21.82
C LEU A 25 4.92 9.08 -21.37
N ALA A 26 5.61 8.76 -20.28
CA ALA A 26 6.96 9.25 -19.89
C ALA A 26 7.27 9.11 -18.38
N ALA A 27 6.30 8.79 -17.52
CA ALA A 27 6.57 8.61 -16.08
C ALA A 27 7.14 7.20 -15.82
N ASP A 28 8.30 7.11 -15.17
CA ASP A 28 8.89 5.85 -14.71
C ASP A 28 7.85 5.08 -13.87
N PRO A 29 7.59 3.79 -14.15
CA PRO A 29 6.68 2.97 -13.34
C PRO A 29 6.98 3.00 -11.84
N LEU A 30 8.23 3.25 -11.45
CA LEU A 30 8.64 3.41 -10.05
C LEU A 30 8.12 4.72 -9.44
N VAL A 31 8.15 5.82 -10.18
CA VAL A 31 7.58 7.11 -9.75
C VAL A 31 6.07 7.00 -9.59
N LEU A 32 5.40 6.36 -10.55
CA LEU A 32 3.96 6.09 -10.45
C LEU A 32 3.62 5.17 -9.27
N PHE A 33 4.46 4.17 -8.99
CA PHE A 33 4.32 3.32 -7.82
C PHE A 33 4.48 4.10 -6.51
N LEU A 34 5.51 4.94 -6.39
CA LEU A 34 5.73 5.78 -5.21
C LEU A 34 4.57 6.74 -4.98
N LEU A 35 4.10 7.43 -6.04
CA LEU A 35 2.95 8.32 -5.97
C LEU A 35 1.66 7.56 -5.59
N ARG A 36 1.48 6.34 -6.10
CA ARG A 36 0.36 5.48 -5.72
C ARG A 36 0.46 5.01 -4.27
N MET A 37 1.64 4.63 -3.81
CA MET A 37 1.87 4.20 -2.44
C MET A 37 1.60 5.32 -1.43
N ILE A 38 2.04 6.55 -1.74
CA ILE A 38 1.73 7.75 -0.95
C ILE A 38 0.22 7.99 -0.91
N ARG A 39 -0.47 7.85 -2.06
CA ARG A 39 -1.93 7.99 -2.14
C ARG A 39 -2.68 6.93 -1.33
N ASP A 40 -2.26 5.66 -1.40
CA ASP A 40 -2.91 4.56 -0.69
C ASP A 40 -2.74 4.68 0.84
N GLN A 41 -1.68 5.35 1.32
CA GLN A 41 -1.49 5.65 2.75
C GLN A 41 -2.41 6.75 3.27
N VAL A 42 -2.71 7.77 2.46
CA VAL A 42 -3.71 8.81 2.80
C VAL A 42 -5.11 8.19 2.94
N ILE A 43 -5.42 7.17 2.15
CA ILE A 43 -6.70 6.45 2.24
C ILE A 43 -6.73 5.52 3.45
N SER A 44 -5.64 4.82 3.74
CA SER A 44 -5.57 3.84 4.84
C SER A 44 -5.60 4.50 6.23
N SER A 45 -5.01 5.68 6.39
CA SER A 45 -5.04 6.43 7.65
C SER A 45 -6.43 6.95 8.03
N ALA A 46 -7.34 7.11 7.07
CA ALA A 46 -8.74 7.47 7.35
C ALA A 46 -9.59 6.31 7.91
N ILE A 47 -9.15 5.06 7.72
CA ILE A 47 -9.87 3.86 8.17
C ILE A 47 -9.47 3.45 9.59
N GLN A 48 -8.27 3.84 10.03
CA GLN A 48 -7.71 3.44 11.32
C GLN A 48 -8.40 4.10 12.54
N SER A 49 -9.19 5.15 12.33
CA SER A 49 -9.97 5.84 13.38
C SER A 49 -11.27 5.13 13.79
N GLY A 50 -11.59 3.95 13.23
CA GLY A 50 -12.88 3.28 13.43
C GLY A 50 -12.87 1.95 14.21
N VAL A 51 -11.70 1.41 14.61
CA VAL A 51 -11.61 0.01 15.09
C VAL A 51 -10.83 -0.12 16.41
N GLU A 52 -11.04 0.79 17.36
CA GLU A 52 -10.49 0.68 18.73
C GLU A 52 -11.47 0.10 19.78
N ALA A 53 -12.60 -0.48 19.36
CA ALA A 53 -13.58 -1.05 20.28
C ALA A 53 -13.83 -2.54 20.05
N ALA A 54 -12.86 -3.41 20.39
CA ALA A 54 -13.10 -4.79 20.86
C ALA A 54 -11.77 -5.51 21.12
N GLN A 55 -11.21 -5.36 22.32
CA GLN A 55 -10.25 -6.33 22.85
C GLN A 55 -10.88 -7.06 24.04
N LYS A 56 -10.91 -8.40 23.95
CA LYS A 56 -10.82 -9.27 25.12
C LYS A 56 -10.14 -10.59 24.72
N PRO A 57 -9.15 -11.09 25.50
CA PRO A 57 -8.39 -12.27 25.14
C PRO A 57 -9.01 -13.54 25.74
N GLU A 58 -8.97 -14.65 25.01
CA GLU A 58 -9.25 -15.96 25.58
C GLU A 58 -8.22 -16.99 25.09
N LYS A 59 -7.40 -17.48 26.04
CA LYS A 59 -6.64 -18.74 25.94
C LYS A 59 -7.49 -19.82 26.60
N PRO A 60 -7.45 -21.08 26.12
CA PRO A 60 -6.68 -22.09 26.86
C PRO A 60 -5.93 -23.15 26.03
N GLN A 61 -5.15 -23.90 26.81
CA GLN A 61 -3.99 -24.78 26.60
C GLN A 61 -4.21 -26.20 25.98
N VAL A 62 -3.14 -26.65 25.30
CA VAL A 62 -2.46 -27.97 25.16
C VAL A 62 -3.24 -29.27 24.84
N ALA A 63 -2.83 -29.92 23.74
CA ALA A 63 -2.57 -31.37 23.70
C ALA A 63 -1.41 -31.63 22.70
N ALA A 64 -0.33 -32.27 23.16
CA ALA A 64 0.83 -32.63 22.33
C ALA A 64 0.61 -34.02 21.69
N ALA A 65 0.71 -34.11 20.37
CA ALA A 65 0.77 -35.35 19.60
C ALA A 65 1.62 -35.14 18.32
N PRO A 66 1.96 -36.22 17.59
CA PRO A 66 3.31 -36.66 17.24
C PRO A 66 4.05 -35.75 16.25
N ARG A 67 5.41 -35.76 16.31
CA ARG A 67 6.28 -34.99 15.41
C ARG A 67 6.00 -35.33 13.94
N PRO A 68 5.59 -34.36 13.11
CA PRO A 68 5.51 -34.58 11.67
C PRO A 68 6.90 -34.46 11.04
N GLY A 69 7.15 -35.22 9.98
CA GLY A 69 8.20 -34.90 9.00
C GLY A 69 7.98 -33.51 8.39
N PRO A 70 8.84 -33.03 7.48
CA PRO A 70 8.73 -31.68 6.91
C PRO A 70 7.37 -31.51 6.20
N GLN A 71 6.40 -30.96 6.92
CA GLN A 71 5.09 -30.61 6.39
C GLN A 71 5.29 -29.42 5.48
N ALA A 72 4.79 -29.53 4.25
CA ALA A 72 4.63 -28.36 3.40
C ALA A 72 3.90 -27.28 4.21
N PRO A 73 4.34 -26.01 4.17
CA PRO A 73 3.71 -24.97 4.95
C PRO A 73 2.23 -24.92 4.62
N THR A 74 1.40 -24.89 5.67
CA THR A 74 -0.03 -24.63 5.49
C THR A 74 -0.23 -23.30 4.76
N GLU A 75 -1.34 -23.13 4.05
CA GLU A 75 -1.61 -21.89 3.32
C GLU A 75 -1.49 -20.65 4.22
N GLY A 76 -1.98 -20.74 5.47
CA GLY A 76 -1.84 -19.68 6.46
C GLY A 76 -0.39 -19.39 6.85
N GLN A 77 0.46 -20.41 6.99
CA GLN A 77 1.89 -20.22 7.26
C GLN A 77 2.62 -19.62 6.04
N TRP A 78 2.27 -20.04 4.84
CA TRP A 78 2.82 -19.48 3.61
C TRP A 78 2.43 -18.00 3.44
N LEU A 79 1.16 -17.65 3.66
CA LEU A 79 0.70 -16.26 3.62
C LEU A 79 1.39 -15.39 4.67
N LYS A 80 1.60 -15.93 5.88
CA LYS A 80 2.37 -15.21 6.92
C LYS A 80 3.81 -14.96 6.48
N GLY A 81 4.50 -15.98 5.96
CA GLY A 81 5.85 -15.83 5.43
C GLY A 81 5.93 -14.81 4.29
N LEU A 82 4.94 -14.82 3.39
CA LEU A 82 4.84 -13.85 2.31
C LEU A 82 4.67 -12.42 2.85
N ILE A 83 3.84 -12.22 3.88
CA ILE A 83 3.70 -10.91 4.53
C ILE A 83 5.03 -10.47 5.15
N ASP A 84 5.69 -11.38 5.87
CA ASP A 84 6.94 -11.07 6.55
C ASP A 84 8.05 -10.68 5.55
N ASP A 85 8.11 -11.34 4.40
CA ASP A 85 9.10 -11.06 3.35
C ASP A 85 8.78 -9.82 2.51
N SER A 86 7.50 -9.54 2.26
CA SER A 86 7.07 -8.50 1.33
C SER A 86 6.85 -7.14 1.97
N PHE A 87 6.50 -7.12 3.26
CA PHE A 87 6.14 -5.89 3.97
C PHE A 87 7.16 -5.55 5.06
N VAL A 88 8.45 -5.67 4.75
CA VAL A 88 9.57 -5.38 5.68
C VAL A 88 9.59 -3.93 6.19
N HIS A 89 8.90 -3.02 5.51
CA HIS A 89 8.73 -1.63 5.94
C HIS A 89 7.71 -1.47 7.08
N LEU A 90 6.88 -2.49 7.33
CA LEU A 90 5.93 -2.52 8.43
C LEU A 90 6.57 -3.11 9.68
N GLY A 91 6.16 -2.61 10.85
CA GLY A 91 6.55 -3.20 12.13
C GLY A 91 5.98 -4.61 12.31
N PRO A 92 6.56 -5.45 13.19
CA PRO A 92 6.07 -6.80 13.45
C PRO A 92 4.56 -6.84 13.80
N GLN A 93 4.11 -5.92 14.64
CA GLN A 93 2.70 -5.83 15.04
C GLN A 93 1.77 -5.50 13.85
N GLN A 94 2.18 -4.59 12.97
CA GLN A 94 1.41 -4.23 11.77
C GLN A 94 1.31 -5.39 10.78
N ARG A 95 2.38 -6.19 10.64
CA ARG A 95 2.37 -7.41 9.83
C ARG A 95 1.44 -8.48 10.41
N ASP A 96 1.40 -8.61 11.74
CA ASP A 96 0.46 -9.51 12.41
C ASP A 96 -1.00 -9.04 12.26
N GLU A 97 -1.26 -7.74 12.34
CA GLU A 97 -2.59 -7.15 12.09
C GLU A 97 -3.06 -7.35 10.64
N LEU A 98 -2.15 -7.17 9.67
CA LEU A 98 -2.40 -7.45 8.25
C LEU A 98 -2.73 -8.93 8.05
N TYR A 99 -1.95 -9.83 8.65
CA TYR A 99 -2.19 -11.27 8.59
C TYR A 99 -3.55 -11.64 9.20
N ALA A 100 -3.88 -11.13 10.38
CA ALA A 100 -5.16 -11.36 11.04
C ALA A 100 -6.33 -10.88 10.17
N SER A 101 -6.19 -9.71 9.55
CA SER A 101 -7.21 -9.15 8.66
C SER A 101 -7.43 -10.00 7.40
N LEU A 102 -6.33 -10.48 6.79
CA LEU A 102 -6.40 -11.39 5.65
C LEU A 102 -7.06 -12.73 6.02
N MET A 103 -6.67 -13.33 7.14
CA MET A 103 -7.26 -14.59 7.61
C MET A 103 -8.74 -14.44 7.94
N LYS A 104 -9.15 -13.29 8.50
CA LYS A 104 -10.57 -12.97 8.73
C LYS A 104 -11.34 -12.88 7.42
N MET A 105 -10.78 -12.24 6.40
CA MET A 105 -11.40 -12.13 5.08
C MET A 105 -11.53 -13.49 4.39
N LEU A 106 -10.49 -14.32 4.46
CA LEU A 106 -10.48 -15.67 3.87
C LEU A 106 -11.33 -16.68 4.65
N GLY A 107 -11.65 -16.39 5.91
CA GLY A 107 -12.52 -17.20 6.76
C GLY A 107 -14.00 -16.83 6.68
N ASP A 108 -14.37 -15.77 5.96
CA ASP A 108 -15.78 -15.39 5.75
C ASP A 108 -16.41 -16.30 4.67
N PRO A 109 -17.48 -17.06 4.98
CA PRO A 109 -18.14 -17.93 4.02
C PRO A 109 -18.65 -17.22 2.76
N LYS A 110 -18.89 -15.90 2.83
CA LYS A 110 -19.30 -15.09 1.67
C LYS A 110 -18.18 -14.96 0.63
N ASN A 111 -16.94 -15.03 1.09
CA ASN A 111 -15.76 -14.91 0.24
C ASN A 111 -15.29 -16.26 -0.29
N GLU A 112 -15.87 -17.39 0.15
CA GLU A 112 -15.49 -18.73 -0.29
C GLU A 112 -15.45 -18.89 -1.83
N PRO A 113 -16.43 -18.37 -2.61
CA PRO A 113 -16.39 -18.49 -4.07
C PRO A 113 -15.24 -17.72 -4.73
N ILE A 114 -14.75 -16.66 -4.07
CA ILE A 114 -13.70 -15.76 -4.58
C ILE A 114 -12.38 -15.90 -3.81
N ARG A 115 -12.27 -16.88 -2.92
CA ARG A 115 -11.13 -17.06 -2.01
C ARG A 115 -9.80 -17.20 -2.75
N ALA A 116 -9.80 -18.01 -3.81
CA ALA A 116 -8.63 -18.21 -4.66
C ALA A 116 -8.20 -16.91 -5.38
N GLU A 117 -9.16 -16.09 -5.80
CA GLU A 117 -8.89 -14.79 -6.42
C GLU A 117 -8.28 -13.82 -5.40
N ILE A 118 -8.84 -13.73 -4.18
CA ILE A 118 -8.30 -12.91 -3.09
C ILE A 118 -6.84 -13.28 -2.81
N ILE A 119 -6.53 -14.58 -2.71
CA ILE A 119 -5.17 -15.07 -2.47
C ILE A 119 -4.24 -14.72 -3.64
N SER A 120 -4.68 -14.95 -4.88
CA SER A 120 -3.91 -14.64 -6.08
C SER A 120 -3.56 -13.14 -6.16
N GLU A 121 -4.56 -12.29 -5.94
CA GLU A 121 -4.41 -10.83 -5.96
C GLU A 121 -3.50 -10.33 -4.85
N PHE A 122 -3.71 -10.82 -3.62
CA PHE A 122 -2.85 -10.51 -2.49
C PHE A 122 -1.39 -10.90 -2.78
N THR A 123 -1.18 -12.09 -3.35
CA THR A 123 0.15 -12.61 -3.66
C THR A 123 0.86 -11.75 -4.70
N ARG A 124 0.14 -11.37 -5.76
CA ARG A 124 0.66 -10.48 -6.79
C ARG A 124 1.11 -9.13 -6.20
N GLN A 125 0.28 -8.54 -5.34
CA GLN A 125 0.61 -7.26 -4.69
C GLN A 125 1.80 -7.39 -3.72
N ALA A 126 1.84 -8.46 -2.93
CA ALA A 126 2.95 -8.72 -2.02
C ALA A 126 4.28 -8.89 -2.77
N ILE A 127 4.29 -9.62 -3.89
CA ILE A 127 5.50 -9.78 -4.73
C ILE A 127 5.93 -8.42 -5.30
N ALA A 128 5.00 -7.65 -5.87
CA ALA A 128 5.29 -6.33 -6.41
C ALA A 128 5.88 -5.39 -5.35
N MET A 129 5.32 -5.39 -4.13
CA MET A 129 5.82 -4.60 -3.00
C MET A 129 7.25 -4.99 -2.63
N ARG A 130 7.53 -6.29 -2.53
CA ARG A 130 8.88 -6.80 -2.23
C ARG A 130 9.89 -6.37 -3.28
N ASP A 131 9.53 -6.48 -4.55
CA ASP A 131 10.42 -6.18 -5.67
C ASP A 131 10.66 -4.67 -5.77
N ALA A 132 9.64 -3.85 -5.57
CA ALA A 132 9.78 -2.39 -5.45
C ALA A 132 10.72 -2.02 -4.30
N HIS A 133 10.56 -2.62 -3.12
CA HIS A 133 11.44 -2.34 -1.99
C HIS A 133 12.89 -2.76 -2.27
N ARG A 134 13.10 -3.91 -2.91
CA ARG A 134 14.44 -4.36 -3.33
C ARG A 134 15.06 -3.40 -4.34
N GLN A 135 14.30 -2.90 -5.30
CA GLN A 135 14.76 -1.91 -6.27
C GLN A 135 15.16 -0.61 -5.57
N LEU A 136 14.30 -0.08 -4.69
CA LEU A 136 14.58 1.12 -3.90
C LEU A 136 15.85 0.97 -3.04
N SER A 137 16.07 -0.21 -2.44
CA SER A 137 17.27 -0.48 -1.63
C SER A 137 18.58 -0.54 -2.43
N ARG A 138 18.50 -0.68 -3.76
CA ARG A 138 19.64 -0.79 -4.67
C ARG A 138 19.94 0.50 -5.43
N LEU A 139 19.12 1.53 -5.26
CA LEU A 139 19.30 2.79 -5.96
C LEU A 139 20.65 3.41 -5.57
N SER A 140 21.41 3.82 -6.58
CA SER A 140 22.59 4.65 -6.35
C SER A 140 22.18 6.08 -5.99
N GLU A 141 23.12 6.86 -5.45
CA GLU A 141 22.86 8.28 -5.17
C GLU A 141 22.51 9.07 -6.43
N SER A 142 23.11 8.75 -7.57
CA SER A 142 22.74 9.35 -8.86
C SER A 142 21.32 9.00 -9.27
N ASP A 143 20.89 7.75 -9.10
CA ASP A 143 19.53 7.33 -9.46
C ASP A 143 18.49 8.04 -8.55
N MET A 144 18.79 8.15 -7.26
CA MET A 144 17.92 8.87 -6.32
C MET A 144 17.75 10.34 -6.70
N LYS A 145 18.81 11.01 -7.17
CA LYS A 145 18.73 12.39 -7.67
C LYS A 145 17.88 12.51 -8.94
N VAL A 146 18.02 11.57 -9.86
CA VAL A 146 17.19 11.52 -11.08
C VAL A 146 15.72 11.36 -10.72
N ILE A 147 15.40 10.39 -9.84
CA ILE A 147 14.03 10.14 -9.39
C ILE A 147 13.45 11.38 -8.68
N ALA A 148 14.22 12.03 -7.81
CA ALA A 148 13.76 13.25 -7.12
C ALA A 148 13.49 14.40 -8.10
N ALA A 149 14.34 14.59 -9.12
CA ALA A 149 14.15 15.59 -10.16
C ALA A 149 12.91 15.30 -11.03
N GLU A 150 12.69 14.03 -11.41
CA GLU A 150 11.49 13.62 -12.15
C GLU A 150 10.22 13.81 -11.30
N ALA A 151 10.26 13.42 -10.03
CA ALA A 151 9.15 13.61 -9.10
C ALA A 151 8.78 15.09 -8.95
N ARG A 152 9.76 16.00 -9.01
CA ARG A 152 9.51 17.44 -8.99
C ARG A 152 8.72 17.89 -10.21
N VAL A 153 9.08 17.41 -11.40
CA VAL A 153 8.35 17.76 -12.64
C VAL A 153 6.88 17.34 -12.54
N GLU A 154 6.60 16.16 -11.99
CA GLU A 154 5.21 15.73 -11.77
C GLU A 154 4.53 16.51 -10.64
N PHE A 155 5.25 16.86 -9.57
CA PHE A 155 4.74 17.69 -8.48
C PHE A 155 4.30 19.08 -8.98
N GLU A 156 5.08 19.68 -9.88
CA GLU A 156 4.75 20.95 -10.53
C GLU A 156 3.46 20.87 -11.38
N ARG A 157 3.04 19.69 -11.83
CA ARG A 157 1.78 19.52 -12.57
C ARG A 157 0.55 19.38 -11.68
N LEU A 158 0.74 19.11 -10.39
CA LEU A 158 -0.36 18.96 -9.43
C LEU A 158 -1.02 20.31 -9.10
N THR A 159 -2.29 20.27 -8.72
CA THR A 159 -2.99 21.45 -8.19
C THR A 159 -2.42 21.86 -6.82
N PRO A 160 -2.60 23.12 -6.38
CA PRO A 160 -2.09 23.57 -5.07
C PRO A 160 -2.52 22.69 -3.89
N ASP A 161 -3.79 22.30 -3.85
CA ASP A 161 -4.32 21.41 -2.80
C ASP A 161 -3.64 20.03 -2.81
N GLN A 162 -3.44 19.46 -4.01
CA GLN A 162 -2.76 18.17 -4.19
C GLN A 162 -1.28 18.26 -3.79
N ARG A 163 -0.61 19.36 -4.14
CA ARG A 163 0.77 19.61 -3.72
C ARG A 163 0.89 19.68 -2.20
N GLN A 164 -0.03 20.39 -1.54
CA GLN A 164 -0.04 20.49 -0.08
C GLN A 164 -0.28 19.13 0.59
N GLN A 165 -1.21 18.33 0.07
CA GLN A 165 -1.46 16.98 0.57
C GLN A 165 -0.22 16.07 0.40
N LEU A 166 0.41 16.11 -0.77
CA LEU A 166 1.61 15.32 -1.04
C LEU A 166 2.77 15.75 -0.13
N MET A 167 2.96 17.07 0.07
CA MET A 167 3.97 17.60 0.97
C MET A 167 3.74 17.18 2.41
N GLN A 168 2.50 17.22 2.90
CA GLN A 168 2.18 16.72 4.24
C GLN A 168 2.52 15.24 4.36
N ALA A 169 2.09 14.41 3.40
CA ALA A 169 2.41 12.97 3.41
C ALA A 169 3.93 12.72 3.39
N LEU A 170 4.68 13.48 2.60
CA LEU A 170 6.13 13.39 2.57
C LEU A 170 6.77 13.81 3.90
N GLN A 171 6.28 14.87 4.56
CA GLN A 171 6.78 15.31 5.87
C GLN A 171 6.56 14.27 6.99
N TYR A 172 5.45 13.53 6.95
CA TYR A 172 5.20 12.44 7.90
C TYR A 172 6.10 11.21 7.66
N GLY A 173 6.85 11.21 6.55
CA GLY A 173 7.70 10.11 6.15
C GLY A 173 6.90 9.04 5.42
N VAL A 174 7.51 8.48 4.37
CA VAL A 174 6.91 7.43 3.57
C VAL A 174 7.56 6.09 3.96
N PRO A 175 6.85 5.18 4.65
CA PRO A 175 7.37 3.86 5.00
C PRO A 175 7.99 3.15 3.80
N GLY A 176 9.21 2.62 3.99
CA GLY A 176 9.93 1.86 2.96
C GLY A 176 10.69 2.70 1.94
N MET A 177 10.57 4.04 1.98
CA MET A 177 11.41 4.94 1.18
C MET A 177 12.80 5.09 1.83
N PRO A 178 13.90 4.98 1.06
CA PRO A 178 15.24 5.30 1.55
C PRO A 178 15.31 6.74 2.07
N ARG A 179 15.90 6.95 3.24
CA ARG A 179 15.98 8.28 3.86
C ARG A 179 16.65 9.32 2.96
N ALA A 180 17.71 8.94 2.25
CA ALA A 180 18.38 9.83 1.30
C ALA A 180 17.46 10.28 0.15
N LEU A 181 16.64 9.39 -0.39
CA LEU A 181 15.65 9.73 -1.43
C LEU A 181 14.56 10.64 -0.87
N HIS A 182 14.08 10.36 0.34
CA HIS A 182 13.11 11.19 1.05
C HIS A 182 13.62 12.64 1.26
N ASP A 183 14.86 12.79 1.75
CA ASP A 183 15.49 14.09 1.95
C ASP A 183 15.68 14.85 0.62
N LEU A 184 16.08 14.14 -0.44
CA LEU A 184 16.20 14.71 -1.80
C LEU A 184 14.85 15.19 -2.33
N MET A 185 13.79 14.39 -2.21
CA MET A 185 12.45 14.77 -2.65
C MET A 185 11.92 15.99 -1.88
N LEU A 186 12.14 16.04 -0.55
CA LEU A 186 11.77 17.21 0.24
C LEU A 186 12.53 18.46 -0.22
N ALA A 187 13.82 18.34 -0.50
CA ALA A 187 14.62 19.47 -1.01
C ALA A 187 14.08 19.96 -2.37
N GLU A 188 13.80 19.05 -3.30
CA GLU A 188 13.27 19.38 -4.62
C GLU A 188 11.89 20.02 -4.54
N PHE A 189 10.97 19.49 -3.73
CA PHE A 189 9.60 20.01 -3.64
C PHE A 189 9.55 21.38 -2.97
N ASN A 190 10.38 21.62 -1.94
CA ASN A 190 10.49 22.94 -1.31
C ASN A 190 11.13 24.00 -2.23
N SER A 191 11.85 23.59 -3.29
CA SER A 191 12.40 24.51 -4.28
C SER A 191 11.38 25.02 -5.29
N VAL A 192 10.20 24.38 -5.37
CA VAL A 192 9.13 24.78 -6.28
C VAL A 192 8.39 26.00 -5.69
N PRO A 193 8.34 27.14 -6.39
CA PRO A 193 7.65 28.32 -5.88
C PRO A 193 6.16 28.04 -5.70
N ALA A 194 5.60 28.51 -4.58
CA ALA A 194 4.16 28.52 -4.39
C ALA A 194 3.54 29.37 -5.51
N SER A 195 2.79 28.73 -6.41
CA SER A 195 2.10 29.43 -7.48
C SER A 195 1.13 30.46 -6.86
N PRO A 196 1.14 31.72 -7.32
CA PRO A 196 0.33 32.79 -6.75
C PRO A 196 -1.17 32.60 -6.96
#